data_AF-A0AAE0JS95-F1
#
_entry.id   AF-A0AAE0JS95-F1
#
_cell.length_a   1.000
_cell.length_b   1.000
_cell.length_c   1.000
_cell.angle_alpha   90.00
_cell.angle_beta   90.00
_cell.angle_gamma   90.00
#
_symmetry.space_group_name_H-M   'P 1'
#
loop_
_entity.id
_entity.type
_entity.pdbx_description
1 polymer ?
#
loop_
_entity_poly.entity_id
_entity_poly.type
_entity_poly.pdbx_seq_one_letter_code
_entity_poly.pdbx_strand_id
1 'polypeptide(L)'
;QYEAAGNAQTVIERMLDDIVKQATAKGASYMTKRNAVETMRKIFKEVLLASDAIGHEVRNGCHGWAAKMVCILATVDEHEMELLAAEGGGTWLLKFRELVSIAKSFDMLDELQEAQVMIEDGLEIPSDEDDDEVEY
;
A
#
# COMPACT_ATOMS: atom_id res chain seq x y z
N GLN A 1 26.68 -10.45 -9.02
CA GLN A 1 25.84 -9.41 -8.36
C GLN A 1 24.57 -9.17 -9.15
N TYR A 2 24.64 -8.84 -10.44
CA TYR A 2 23.45 -8.74 -11.31
C TYR A 2 22.57 -10.01 -11.34
N GLU A 3 23.16 -11.20 -11.47
CA GLU A 3 22.39 -12.46 -11.43
C GLU A 3 21.70 -12.70 -10.06
N ALA A 4 22.39 -12.35 -8.96
CA ALA A 4 21.82 -12.46 -7.62
C ALA A 4 20.69 -11.45 -7.40
N ALA A 5 20.85 -10.22 -7.89
CA ALA A 5 19.81 -9.19 -7.85
C ALA A 5 18.59 -9.58 -8.71
N GLY A 6 18.81 -10.10 -9.93
CA GLY A 6 17.72 -10.58 -10.79
C GLY A 6 16.96 -11.76 -10.18
N ASN A 7 17.67 -12.68 -9.52
CA ASN A 7 17.03 -13.76 -8.77
C ASN A 7 16.22 -13.23 -7.58
N ALA A 8 16.77 -12.29 -6.80
CA ALA A 8 16.07 -11.66 -5.69
C ALA A 8 14.81 -10.92 -6.15
N GLN A 9 14.92 -10.11 -7.21
CA GLN A 9 13.81 -9.41 -7.83
C GLN A 9 12.71 -10.38 -8.26
N THR A 10 13.07 -11.46 -8.97
CA THR A 10 12.11 -12.49 -9.42
C THR A 10 11.39 -13.17 -8.26
N VAL A 11 12.12 -13.47 -7.17
CA VAL A 11 11.54 -14.07 -5.97
C VAL A 11 10.57 -13.12 -5.29
N ILE A 12 10.94 -11.84 -5.16
CA ILE A 12 10.05 -10.83 -4.56
C ILE A 12 8.81 -10.65 -5.42
N GLU A 13 8.96 -10.53 -6.75
CA GLU A 13 7.81 -10.36 -7.65
C GLU A 13 6.83 -11.54 -7.56
N ARG A 14 7.32 -12.78 -7.56
CA ARG A 14 6.48 -13.97 -7.35
C ARG A 14 5.77 -13.97 -6.00
N MET A 15 6.47 -13.55 -4.95
CA MET A 15 5.87 -13.43 -3.63
C MET A 15 4.76 -12.37 -3.61
N LEU A 16 4.95 -11.24 -4.30
CA LEU A 16 3.91 -10.22 -4.44
C LEU A 16 2.71 -10.76 -5.23
N ASP A 17 2.94 -11.54 -6.30
CA ASP A 17 1.87 -12.20 -7.05
C ASP A 17 1.06 -13.17 -6.18
N ASP A 18 1.74 -13.97 -5.36
CA ASP A 18 1.10 -14.91 -4.43
C ASP A 18 0.32 -14.18 -3.34
N ILE A 19 0.81 -13.02 -2.87
CA ILE A 19 0.09 -12.16 -1.92
C ILE A 19 -1.19 -11.62 -2.57
N VAL A 20 -1.11 -11.04 -3.77
CA VAL A 20 -2.28 -10.54 -4.50
C VAL A 20 -3.31 -11.65 -4.68
N LYS A 21 -2.89 -12.79 -5.22
CA LYS A 21 -3.77 -13.93 -5.49
C LYS A 21 -4.55 -14.38 -4.25
N GLN A 22 -3.92 -14.37 -3.08
CA GLN A 22 -4.57 -14.75 -1.82
C GLN A 22 -5.49 -13.65 -1.30
N ALA A 23 -5.04 -12.39 -1.34
CA ALA A 23 -5.79 -11.25 -0.83
C ALA A 23 -7.02 -10.91 -1.69
N THR A 24 -6.96 -11.15 -3.00
CA THR A 24 -8.07 -10.91 -3.94
C THR A 24 -8.91 -12.16 -4.20
N ALA A 25 -8.64 -13.27 -3.50
CA ALA A 25 -9.44 -14.48 -3.65
C ALA A 25 -10.90 -14.21 -3.21
N LYS A 26 -11.87 -14.83 -3.88
CA LYS A 26 -13.28 -14.69 -3.52
C LYS A 26 -13.49 -15.12 -2.06
N GLY A 27 -14.00 -14.21 -1.24
CA GLY A 27 -14.23 -14.45 0.20
C GLY A 27 -12.98 -14.30 1.07
N ALA A 28 -11.89 -13.71 0.57
CA ALA A 28 -10.76 -13.31 1.40
C ALA A 28 -11.22 -12.34 2.50
N SER A 29 -10.86 -12.64 3.74
CA SER A 29 -11.23 -11.83 4.90
C SER A 29 -10.51 -10.49 4.90
N TYR A 30 -11.11 -9.47 5.55
CA TYR A 30 -10.44 -8.20 5.86
C TYR A 30 -9.02 -8.43 6.43
N MET A 31 -8.89 -9.32 7.41
CA MET A 31 -7.60 -9.64 8.04
C MET A 31 -6.55 -10.12 7.02
N THR A 32 -6.97 -10.90 6.02
CA THR A 32 -6.09 -11.34 4.93
C THR A 32 -5.63 -10.16 4.08
N LYS A 33 -6.57 -9.31 3.63
CA LYS A 33 -6.27 -8.12 2.81
C LYS A 33 -5.35 -7.14 3.55
N ARG A 34 -5.67 -6.85 4.82
CA ARG A 34 -4.89 -5.99 5.71
C ARG A 34 -3.46 -6.50 5.90
N ASN A 35 -3.31 -7.79 6.21
CA ASN A 35 -1.99 -8.39 6.37
C ASN A 35 -1.19 -8.38 5.06
N ALA A 36 -1.86 -8.55 3.92
CA ALA A 36 -1.24 -8.46 2.60
C ALA A 36 -0.68 -7.05 2.34
N VAL A 37 -1.49 -6.00 2.47
CA VAL A 37 -1.03 -4.62 2.23
C VAL A 37 0.05 -4.19 3.23
N GLU A 38 -0.02 -4.61 4.49
CA GLU A 38 1.05 -4.35 5.47
C GLU A 38 2.35 -5.08 5.12
N THR A 39 2.26 -6.30 4.59
CA THR A 39 3.43 -7.07 4.16
C THR A 39 4.07 -6.42 2.93
N MET A 40 3.28 -6.05 1.93
CA MET A 40 3.77 -5.32 0.76
C MET A 40 4.39 -3.97 1.14
N ARG A 41 3.78 -3.22 2.07
CA ARG A 41 4.33 -1.96 2.59
C ARG A 41 5.74 -2.15 3.17
N LYS A 42 5.96 -3.22 3.93
CA LYS A 42 7.29 -3.56 4.49
C LYS A 42 8.29 -3.92 3.40
N ILE A 43 7.89 -4.79 2.45
CA ILE A 43 8.75 -5.18 1.32
C ILE A 43 9.19 -3.95 0.53
N PHE A 44 8.26 -3.07 0.17
CA PHE A 44 8.56 -1.85 -0.58
C PHE A 44 9.52 -0.93 0.19
N LYS A 45 9.27 -0.74 1.50
CA LYS A 45 10.16 0.07 2.35
C LYS A 45 11.57 -0.52 2.41
N GLU A 46 11.70 -1.83 2.61
CA GLU A 46 12.99 -2.51 2.67
C GLU A 46 13.76 -2.40 1.35
N VAL A 47 13.08 -2.57 0.21
CA VAL A 47 13.69 -2.46 -1.12
C VAL A 47 14.14 -1.02 -1.42
N LEU A 48 13.31 -0.02 -1.09
CA LEU A 48 13.66 1.39 -1.32
C LEU A 48 14.85 1.85 -0.47
N LEU A 49 14.91 1.40 0.79
CA LEU A 49 15.96 1.77 1.75
C LEU A 49 17.23 0.90 1.67
N ALA A 50 17.25 -0.14 0.83
CA ALA A 50 18.42 -0.96 0.66
C ALA A 50 19.58 -0.13 0.07
N SER A 51 20.72 -0.15 0.74
CA SER A 51 21.90 0.67 0.42
C SER A 51 23.05 -0.12 -0.19
N ASP A 52 22.91 -1.44 -0.31
CA ASP A 52 23.89 -2.30 -0.93
C ASP A 52 23.69 -2.38 -2.46
N ALA A 53 24.71 -2.87 -3.16
CA ALA A 53 24.67 -2.95 -4.62
C ALA A 53 23.55 -3.87 -5.13
N ILE A 54 23.21 -4.92 -4.38
CA ILE A 54 22.12 -5.84 -4.75
C ILE A 54 20.77 -5.13 -4.59
N GLY A 55 20.55 -4.46 -3.47
CA GLY A 55 19.34 -3.70 -3.20
C GLY A 55 19.12 -2.57 -4.20
N HIS A 56 20.18 -1.88 -4.61
CA HIS A 56 20.09 -0.87 -5.67
C HIS A 56 19.55 -1.46 -6.99
N GLU A 57 20.08 -2.61 -7.40
CA GLU A 57 19.61 -3.31 -8.61
C GLU A 57 18.19 -3.84 -8.47
N VAL A 58 17.83 -4.43 -7.32
CA VAL A 58 16.45 -4.90 -7.05
C VAL A 58 15.47 -3.72 -7.08
N ARG A 59 15.85 -2.58 -6.50
CA ARG A 59 15.06 -1.36 -6.50
C ARG A 59 14.81 -0.85 -7.92
N ASN A 60 15.82 -0.85 -8.79
CA ASN A 60 15.62 -0.50 -10.22
C ASN A 60 14.69 -1.48 -10.96
N GLY A 61 14.49 -2.68 -10.42
CA GLY A 61 13.60 -3.69 -10.98
C GLY A 61 12.15 -3.67 -10.45
N CYS A 62 11.80 -2.75 -9.54
CA CYS A 62 10.50 -2.78 -8.85
C CYS A 62 9.34 -2.11 -9.60
N HIS A 63 9.52 -1.77 -10.87
CA HIS A 63 8.48 -1.15 -11.70
C HIS A 63 7.20 -2.00 -11.73
N GLY A 64 6.04 -1.35 -11.55
CA GLY A 64 4.73 -2.00 -11.55
C GLY A 64 4.40 -2.82 -10.30
N TRP A 65 5.28 -2.90 -9.29
CA TRP A 65 4.98 -3.60 -8.05
C TRP A 65 3.90 -2.90 -7.24
N ALA A 66 3.83 -1.57 -7.27
CA ALA A 66 2.81 -0.82 -6.52
C ALA A 66 1.39 -1.02 -7.08
N ALA A 67 1.23 -1.22 -8.39
CA ALA A 67 -0.06 -1.56 -9.00
C ALA A 67 -0.68 -2.83 -8.38
N LYS A 68 0.15 -3.77 -7.91
CA LYS A 68 -0.32 -4.98 -7.20
C LYS A 68 -1.00 -4.64 -5.87
N MET A 69 -0.55 -3.59 -5.17
CA MET A 69 -1.16 -3.15 -3.92
C MET A 69 -2.49 -2.46 -4.19
N VAL A 70 -2.55 -1.63 -5.23
CA VAL A 70 -3.80 -1.00 -5.71
C VAL A 70 -4.85 -2.08 -6.01
N CYS A 71 -4.47 -3.18 -6.68
CA CYS A 71 -5.37 -4.31 -6.93
C CYS A 71 -5.98 -4.91 -5.65
N ILE A 72 -5.23 -4.96 -4.54
CA ILE A 72 -5.76 -5.47 -3.26
C ILE A 72 -6.70 -4.43 -2.65
N LEU A 73 -6.29 -3.16 -2.60
CA LEU A 73 -7.10 -2.06 -2.06
C LEU A 73 -8.42 -1.89 -2.81
N ALA A 74 -8.45 -2.12 -4.12
CA ALA A 74 -9.68 -2.10 -4.91
C ALA A 74 -10.69 -3.20 -4.52
N THR A 75 -10.28 -4.20 -3.72
CA THR A 75 -11.18 -5.24 -3.18
C THR A 75 -11.61 -4.98 -1.74
N VAL A 76 -11.04 -3.96 -1.10
CA VAL A 76 -11.38 -3.50 0.25
C VAL A 76 -12.62 -2.62 0.12
N ASP A 77 -13.68 -2.94 0.88
CA ASP A 77 -14.87 -2.07 0.90
C ASP A 77 -14.64 -0.81 1.75
N GLU A 78 -15.57 0.14 1.67
CA GLU A 78 -15.46 1.44 2.35
C GLU A 78 -15.26 1.28 3.87
N HIS A 79 -16.02 0.39 4.51
CA HIS A 79 -15.89 0.15 5.94
C HIS A 79 -14.55 -0.51 6.30
N GLU A 80 -14.10 -1.49 5.51
CA GLU A 80 -12.77 -2.08 5.66
C GLU A 80 -11.66 -1.04 5.44
N MET A 81 -11.87 -0.05 4.57
CA MET A 81 -10.91 1.04 4.29
C MET A 81 -10.77 1.97 5.50
N GLU A 82 -11.89 2.39 6.11
CA GLU A 82 -11.90 3.14 7.36
C GLU A 82 -11.17 2.38 8.48
N LEU A 83 -11.44 1.09 8.63
CA LEU A 83 -10.77 0.23 9.61
C LEU A 83 -9.26 0.14 9.37
N LEU A 84 -8.84 0.06 8.10
CA LEU A 84 -7.43 0.00 7.72
C LEU A 84 -6.72 1.31 8.05
N ALA A 85 -7.34 2.43 7.71
CA ALA A 85 -6.82 3.75 8.00
C ALA A 85 -6.73 4.03 9.51
N ALA A 86 -7.73 3.60 10.28
CA ALA A 86 -7.78 3.75 11.74
C ALA A 86 -6.87 2.76 12.50
N GLU A 87 -6.30 1.75 11.84
CA GLU A 87 -5.49 0.70 12.46
C GLU A 87 -4.35 1.28 13.32
N GLY A 88 -4.26 0.79 14.56
CA GLY A 88 -3.31 1.29 15.55
C GLY A 88 -3.50 2.77 15.88
N GLY A 89 -4.74 3.27 15.83
CA GLY A 89 -5.06 4.69 16.07
C GLY A 89 -4.55 5.61 14.97
N GLY A 90 -4.61 5.18 13.71
CA GLY A 90 -4.08 5.94 12.56
C GLY A 90 -2.59 5.70 12.26
N THR A 91 -1.91 4.90 13.08
CA THR A 91 -0.48 4.62 12.91
C THR A 91 -0.18 3.93 11.58
N TRP A 92 -1.08 3.07 11.11
CA TRP A 92 -0.90 2.41 9.82
C TRP A 92 -0.88 3.41 8.65
N LEU A 93 -1.86 4.33 8.60
CA LEU A 93 -1.94 5.37 7.58
C LEU A 93 -0.69 6.28 7.58
N LEU A 94 -0.18 6.65 8.76
CA LEU A 94 1.05 7.43 8.87
C LEU A 94 2.27 6.69 8.27
N LYS A 95 2.38 5.38 8.51
CA LYS A 95 3.43 4.54 7.91
C LYS A 95 3.26 4.37 6.41
N PHE A 96 2.02 4.37 5.93
CA PHE A 96 1.74 4.31 4.50
C PHE A 96 2.15 5.61 3.81
N ARG A 97 1.77 6.77 4.37
CA ARG A 97 2.22 8.10 3.91
C ARG A 97 3.75 8.24 3.91
N GLU A 98 4.42 7.72 4.94
CA GLU A 98 5.89 7.66 4.99
C GLU A 98 6.44 6.87 3.79
N LEU A 99 5.87 5.70 3.49
CA LEU A 99 6.29 4.90 2.33
C LEU A 99 6.11 5.66 1.01
N VAL A 100 4.95 6.31 0.80
CA VAL A 100 4.69 7.11 -0.42
C VAL A 100 5.73 8.23 -0.55
N SER A 101 6.07 8.90 0.55
CA SER A 101 7.10 9.94 0.58
C SER A 101 8.49 9.40 0.21
N ILE A 102 8.87 8.23 0.74
CA ILE A 102 10.14 7.57 0.39
C ILE A 102 10.14 7.21 -1.10
N ALA A 103 9.09 6.55 -1.58
CA ALA A 103 8.93 6.14 -2.97
C ALA A 103 9.09 7.32 -3.94
N LYS A 104 8.42 8.44 -3.64
CA LYS A 104 8.53 9.70 -4.38
C LYS A 104 9.95 10.28 -4.37
N SER A 105 10.71 10.13 -3.29
CA SER A 105 12.10 10.64 -3.23
C SER A 105 13.06 9.86 -4.13
N PHE A 106 12.69 8.64 -4.54
CA PHE A 106 13.42 7.81 -5.49
C PHE A 106 12.82 7.81 -6.90
N ASP A 107 11.70 8.50 -7.14
CA ASP A 107 10.95 8.47 -8.41
C ASP A 107 10.54 7.04 -8.81
N MET A 108 9.99 6.30 -7.83
CA MET A 108 9.62 4.88 -7.99
C MET A 108 8.26 4.60 -7.35
N LEU A 109 7.62 3.52 -7.79
CA LEU A 109 6.35 3.03 -7.24
C LEU A 109 5.22 4.08 -7.29
N ASP A 110 5.07 4.76 -8.43
CA ASP A 110 4.14 5.88 -8.62
C ASP A 110 2.67 5.53 -8.36
N GLU A 111 2.30 4.26 -8.48
CA GLU A 111 0.95 3.79 -8.18
C GLU A 111 0.63 3.82 -6.67
N LEU A 112 1.63 4.05 -5.80
CA LEU A 112 1.38 4.26 -4.37
C LEU A 112 0.63 5.58 -4.10
N GLN A 113 0.76 6.57 -4.99
CA GLN A 113 0.01 7.81 -4.90
C GLN A 113 -1.48 7.55 -5.15
N GLU A 114 -1.81 6.71 -6.14
CA GLU A 114 -3.18 6.25 -6.39
C GLU A 114 -3.73 5.49 -5.17
N ALA A 115 -2.95 4.54 -4.64
CA ALA A 115 -3.31 3.82 -3.42
C ALA A 115 -3.57 4.77 -2.23
N GLN A 116 -2.78 5.84 -2.08
CA GLN A 116 -2.98 6.83 -1.03
C GLN A 116 -4.31 7.55 -1.19
N VAL A 117 -4.63 8.00 -2.40
CA VAL A 117 -5.91 8.67 -2.70
C VAL A 117 -7.08 7.73 -2.39
N MET A 118 -7.02 6.46 -2.81
CA MET A 118 -8.09 5.49 -2.50
C MET A 118 -8.37 5.34 -0.99
N ILE A 119 -7.32 5.38 -0.17
CA ILE A 119 -7.45 5.27 1.29
C ILE A 119 -7.98 6.58 1.89
N GLU A 120 -7.53 7.73 1.38
CA GLU A 120 -7.90 9.05 1.90
C GLU A 120 -9.30 9.49 1.48
N ASP A 121 -9.74 9.18 0.25
CA ASP A 121 -11.10 9.45 -0.22
C ASP A 121 -12.12 8.60 0.57
N GLY A 122 -11.76 7.37 0.95
CA GLY A 122 -12.57 6.54 1.84
C GLY A 122 -12.66 7.05 3.28
N LEU A 123 -12.00 8.16 3.61
CA LEU A 123 -12.05 8.85 4.90
C LEU A 123 -12.78 10.19 4.85
N GLU A 124 -13.42 10.55 3.73
CA GLU A 124 -14.28 11.72 3.68
C GLU A 124 -15.42 11.55 4.69
N ILE A 125 -15.20 12.08 5.89
CA ILE A 125 -16.20 12.23 6.93
C ILE A 125 -17.31 13.06 6.29
N PRO A 126 -18.58 12.58 6.22
CA PRO A 126 -19.66 13.46 5.84
C PRO A 126 -19.57 14.69 6.74
N SER A 127 -19.37 15.86 6.14
CA SER A 127 -19.35 17.09 6.89
C SER A 127 -20.71 17.20 7.56
N ASP A 128 -20.77 16.93 8.86
CA ASP A 128 -21.82 17.43 9.73
C ASP A 128 -21.68 18.96 9.70
N GLU A 129 -22.12 19.60 8.61
CA GLU A 129 -22.46 21.01 8.61
C GLU A 129 -23.70 21.12 9.49
N ASP A 130 -23.47 21.73 10.65
CA ASP A 130 -24.36 21.86 11.80
C ASP A 130 -25.80 22.26 11.47
N ASP A 131 -26.69 21.54 12.14
CA ASP A 131 -28.03 21.92 12.60
C ASP A 131 -27.94 23.26 13.38
N ASP A 132 -28.58 24.34 12.89
CA ASP A 132 -29.12 25.45 13.70
C ASP A 132 -29.73 26.55 12.79
N GLU A 133 -30.94 26.31 12.25
CA GLU A 133 -31.84 27.41 11.81
C GLU A 133 -32.92 27.62 12.87
N VAL A 134 -32.58 28.37 13.92
CA VAL A 134 -33.57 28.87 14.88
C VAL A 134 -34.32 30.03 14.22
N GLU A 135 -35.46 29.75 13.59
CA GLU A 135 -36.41 30.77 13.12
C GLU A 135 -36.95 31.57 14.32
N TYR A 136 -36.88 32.90 14.20
CA TYR A 136 -37.30 33.91 15.18
C TYR A 136 -38.83 34.05 15.33
#